data_AF-A0A497JY43-F1
#
_entry.id   AF-A0A497JY43-F1
#
_cell.length_a   1.000
_cell.length_b   1.000
_cell.length_c   1.000
_cell.angle_alpha   90.00
_cell.angle_beta   90.00
_cell.angle_gamma   90.00
#
_symmetry.space_group_name_H-M   'P 1'
#
loop_
_entity.id
_entity.type
_entity.pdbx_description
1 polymer ?
#
loop_
_entity_poly.entity_id
_entity_poly.type
_entity_poly.pdbx_seq_one_letter_code
_entity_poly.pdbx_strand_id
1 'polypeptide(L)'
;MKRLGVKDGDHVKVTTRFGSVVLIAKSLKRIGSSGIAFIPYGLWANQVMGSETDGTGMPLLKGVPAEVEPTKERVSTIEDLVKSVMHR
;
A
#
# COMPACT_ATOMS: atom_id res chain seq x y z
N MET A 1 -11.43 -0.82 9.39
CA MET A 1 -11.53 -2.29 9.33
C MET A 1 -12.98 -2.77 9.24
N LYS A 2 -13.87 -2.46 10.20
CA LYS A 2 -15.29 -2.88 10.15
C LYS A 2 -16.02 -2.58 8.82
N ARG A 3 -15.88 -1.36 8.26
CA ARG A 3 -16.48 -0.99 6.97
C ARG A 3 -15.96 -1.82 5.78
N LEU A 4 -14.70 -2.25 5.85
CA LEU A 4 -14.03 -3.08 4.84
C LEU A 4 -14.29 -4.57 5.07
N GLY A 5 -14.93 -4.97 6.18
CA GLY A 5 -15.17 -6.38 6.51
C GLY A 5 -13.91 -7.19 6.87
N VAL A 6 -12.77 -6.54 7.09
CA VAL A 6 -11.48 -7.20 7.38
C VAL A 6 -11.12 -7.18 8.86
N LYS A 7 -10.29 -8.14 9.28
CA LYS A 7 -9.71 -8.31 10.61
C LYS A 7 -8.18 -8.22 10.55
N ASP A 8 -7.56 -8.08 11.72
CA ASP A 8 -6.10 -8.17 11.84
C ASP A 8 -5.59 -9.48 11.25
N GLY A 9 -4.60 -9.41 10.36
CA GLY A 9 -4.02 -10.57 9.69
C GLY A 9 -4.63 -10.88 8.33
N ASP A 10 -5.80 -10.34 7.99
CA ASP A 10 -6.39 -10.53 6.67
C ASP A 10 -5.58 -9.81 5.60
N HIS A 11 -5.62 -10.32 4.38
CA HIS A 11 -4.97 -9.69 3.24
C HIS A 11 -5.89 -8.65 2.61
N VAL A 12 -5.29 -7.52 2.23
CA VAL A 12 -5.95 -6.44 1.50
C VAL A 12 -5.14 -6.08 0.27
N LYS A 13 -5.82 -5.85 -0.84
CA LYS A 13 -5.21 -5.26 -2.03
C LYS A 13 -5.39 -3.75 -1.95
N VAL A 14 -4.30 -3.02 -2.09
CA VAL A 14 -4.25 -1.57 -2.12
C VAL A 14 -3.89 -1.16 -3.55
N THR A 15 -4.72 -0.34 -4.16
CA THR A 15 -4.54 0.13 -5.53
C THR A 15 -4.49 1.65 -5.55
N THR A 16 -3.52 2.21 -6.28
CA THR A 16 -3.44 3.64 -6.59
C THR A 16 -3.28 3.80 -8.10
N ARG A 17 -3.19 5.04 -8.58
CA ARG A 17 -2.90 5.30 -10.01
C ARG A 17 -1.54 4.76 -10.47
N PHE A 18 -0.63 4.45 -9.54
CA PHE A 18 0.75 4.04 -9.85
C PHE A 18 0.92 2.52 -9.87
N GLY A 19 0.01 1.77 -9.26
CA GLY A 19 0.08 0.32 -9.20
C GLY A 19 -0.78 -0.26 -8.08
N SER A 20 -0.56 -1.54 -7.80
CA SER A 20 -1.29 -2.29 -6.78
C SER A 20 -0.38 -3.20 -5.98
N VAL A 21 -0.69 -3.39 -4.70
CA VAL A 21 0.06 -4.28 -3.81
C VAL A 21 -0.85 -4.97 -2.80
N VAL A 22 -0.54 -6.22 -2.48
CA VAL A 22 -1.21 -6.98 -1.43
C VAL A 22 -0.45 -6.82 -0.11
N LEU A 23 -1.16 -6.48 0.96
CA LEU A 23 -0.63 -6.20 2.29
C LEU A 23 -1.44 -6.90 3.37
N ILE A 24 -0.85 -7.01 4.56
CA ILE A 24 -1.54 -7.53 5.75
C ILE A 24 -2.21 -6.38 6.50
N ALA A 25 -3.51 -6.52 6.75
CA ALA A 25 -4.26 -5.53 7.49
C ALA A 25 -3.93 -5.59 8.99
N LYS A 26 -3.70 -4.41 9.58
CA LYS A 26 -3.43 -4.27 11.02
C LYS A 26 -4.20 -3.09 11.59
N SER A 27 -5.01 -3.33 12.61
CA SER A 27 -5.67 -2.26 13.35
C SER A 27 -4.64 -1.49 14.19
N LEU A 28 -4.67 -0.17 14.08
CA LEU A 28 -3.84 0.73 14.88
C LEU A 28 -4.75 1.64 15.71
N LYS A 29 -4.69 1.53 17.03
CA LYS A 29 -5.51 2.35 17.95
C LYS A 29 -5.24 3.85 17.83
N ARG A 30 -4.05 4.23 17.36
CA ARG A 30 -3.58 5.63 17.29
C ARG A 30 -4.03 6.38 16.03
N ILE A 31 -4.45 5.67 14.97
CA ILE A 31 -5.01 6.30 13.77
C ILE A 31 -6.52 6.43 14.00
N GLY A 32 -6.93 7.58 14.52
CA GLY A 32 -8.33 7.86 14.87
C GLY A 32 -9.22 8.27 13.70
N SER A 33 -8.63 8.60 12.54
CA SER A 33 -9.35 9.07 11.36
C SER A 33 -9.73 7.91 10.44
N SER A 34 -11.02 7.73 10.24
CA SER A 34 -11.52 6.78 9.27
C SER A 34 -11.19 7.24 7.84
N GLY A 35 -10.81 6.33 6.96
CA GLY A 35 -10.42 6.67 5.58
C GLY A 35 -8.95 6.99 5.39
N ILE A 36 -8.14 6.95 6.45
CA ILE A 36 -6.67 7.04 6.37
C ILE A 36 -6.08 5.66 6.68
N ALA A 37 -5.15 5.23 5.82
CA ALA A 37 -4.31 4.05 6.04
C ALA A 37 -2.85 4.49 6.14
N PHE A 38 -2.05 3.69 6.86
CA PHE A 38 -0.62 3.91 6.98
C PHE A 38 0.12 2.66 6.53
N ILE A 39 1.06 2.83 5.61
CA ILE A 39 1.96 1.79 5.12
C ILE A 39 3.39 2.25 5.43
N PRO A 40 4.18 1.50 6.23
CA PRO A 40 5.60 1.80 6.42
C PRO A 40 6.33 1.80 5.08
N TYR A 41 7.34 2.66 4.93
CA TYR A 41 8.17 2.66 3.73
C TYR A 41 8.86 1.31 3.51
N GLY A 42 8.98 0.93 2.25
CA GLY A 42 9.57 -0.34 1.83
C GLY A 42 9.14 -0.71 0.41
N LEU A 43 9.65 -1.86 -0.07
CA LEU A 43 9.41 -2.31 -1.45
C LEU A 43 7.92 -2.44 -1.80
N TRP A 44 7.08 -2.87 -0.85
CA TRP A 44 5.64 -2.95 -1.02
C TRP A 44 4.99 -1.57 -1.17
N ALA A 45 5.36 -0.60 -0.33
CA ALA A 45 4.83 0.77 -0.43
C ALA A 45 5.21 1.41 -1.77
N ASN A 46 6.43 1.15 -2.25
CA ASN A 46 6.90 1.67 -3.53
C ASN A 46 6.09 1.15 -4.74
N GLN A 47 5.37 0.03 -4.62
CA GLN A 47 4.51 -0.47 -5.70
C GLN A 47 3.27 0.41 -5.95
N VAL A 48 2.92 1.27 -4.99
CA VAL A 48 1.72 2.12 -5.05
C VAL A 48 2.03 3.61 -4.94
N MET A 49 3.31 3.98 -5.03
CA MET A 49 3.79 5.37 -4.96
C MET A 49 4.37 5.79 -6.32
N GLY A 50 4.22 7.07 -6.65
CA GLY A 50 4.83 7.67 -7.85
C GLY A 50 6.21 8.24 -7.58
N SER A 51 6.96 8.51 -8.64
CA SER A 51 8.25 9.20 -8.63
C SER A 51 8.14 10.70 -8.95
N GLU A 52 6.94 11.20 -9.25
CA GLU A 52 6.66 12.60 -9.56
C GLU A 52 6.98 13.51 -8.37
N THR A 53 7.71 14.59 -8.63
CA THR A 53 8.22 15.50 -7.58
C THR A 53 7.65 16.92 -7.64
N ASP A 54 6.82 17.22 -8.65
CA ASP A 54 6.28 18.56 -8.91
C ASP A 54 7.34 19.67 -8.88
N GLY A 55 8.56 19.38 -9.36
CA GLY A 55 9.68 20.32 -9.41
C GLY A 55 10.35 20.60 -8.06
N THR A 56 9.95 19.94 -6.98
CA THR A 56 10.52 20.12 -5.63
C THR A 56 11.75 19.24 -5.37
N GLY A 57 12.00 18.25 -6.23
CA GLY A 57 13.03 17.23 -6.03
C GLY A 57 12.63 16.12 -5.04
N MET A 58 11.46 16.21 -4.39
CA MET A 58 10.96 15.21 -3.44
C MET A 58 9.65 14.60 -3.95
N PRO A 59 9.53 13.26 -4.04
CA PRO A 59 8.28 12.62 -4.43
C PRO A 59 7.14 12.84 -3.44
N LEU A 60 5.90 12.86 -3.94
CA LEU A 60 4.72 12.89 -3.09
C LEU A 60 4.47 11.50 -2.45
N LEU A 61 4.92 11.33 -1.21
CA LEU A 61 4.84 10.05 -0.48
C LEU A 61 3.70 9.99 0.56
N LYS A 62 2.86 11.02 0.65
CA LYS A 62 1.76 11.11 1.63
C LYS A 62 0.50 11.61 0.93
N GLY A 63 -0.66 11.19 1.45
CA GLY A 63 -1.96 11.65 0.95
C GLY A 63 -2.32 11.09 -0.43
N VAL A 64 -1.66 10.01 -0.88
CA VAL A 64 -1.97 9.36 -2.15
C VAL A 64 -3.37 8.71 -2.07
N PRO A 65 -4.31 9.10 -2.95
CA PRO A 65 -5.62 8.44 -3.02
C PRO A 65 -5.46 6.97 -3.36
N ALA A 66 -6.11 6.11 -2.59
CA ALA A 66 -6.02 4.67 -2.74
C ALA A 66 -7.38 4.00 -2.55
N GLU A 67 -7.61 2.95 -3.33
CA GLU A 67 -8.68 1.99 -3.13
C GLU A 67 -8.14 0.81 -2.33
N VAL A 68 -8.93 0.33 -1.37
CA VAL A 68 -8.55 -0.79 -0.50
C VAL A 68 -9.69 -1.79 -0.51
N GLU A 69 -9.38 -3.04 -0.86
CA GLU A 69 -10.35 -4.13 -0.93
C GLU A 69 -9.80 -5.41 -0.24
N PRO A 70 -10.66 -6.24 0.37
CA PRO A 70 -10.25 -7.56 0.86
C PRO A 70 -9.78 -8.45 -0.30
N THR A 71 -8.75 -9.27 -0.09
CA THR A 71 -8.30 -10.24 -1.11
C THR A 71 -7.89 -11.57 -0.47
N LYS A 72 -7.87 -12.63 -1.29
CA LYS A 72 -7.29 -13.94 -0.94
C LYS A 72 -5.89 -14.14 -1.54
N GLU A 73 -5.41 -13.18 -2.33
CA GLU A 73 -4.08 -13.23 -2.91
C GLU A 73 -3.00 -13.20 -1.82
N ARG A 74 -1.86 -13.83 -2.07
CA ARG A 74 -0.73 -13.82 -1.14
C ARG A 74 0.03 -12.49 -1.21
N VAL A 75 0.61 -12.08 -0.09
CA VAL A 75 1.59 -10.99 -0.06
C VAL A 75 2.84 -11.45 -0.83
N SER A 76 3.30 -10.62 -1.77
CA SER A 76 4.53 -10.88 -2.52
C SER A 76 5.73 -10.95 -1.57
N THR A 77 6.66 -11.87 -1.83
CA THR A 77 7.92 -11.92 -1.07
C THR A 77 8.86 -10.79 -1.53
N ILE A 78 9.95 -10.56 -0.79
CA ILE A 78 10.96 -9.58 -1.19
C ILE A 78 11.56 -9.97 -2.55
N GLU A 79 11.83 -11.25 -2.77
CA GLU A 79 12.39 -11.75 -4.03
C GLU A 79 11.42 -11.52 -5.21
N ASP A 80 10.12 -11.75 -4.99
CA ASP A 80 9.08 -11.47 -5.99
C ASP A 80 9.10 -9.98 -6.38
N LEU A 81 9.23 -9.08 -5.40
CA LEU A 81 9.27 -7.63 -5.62
C LEU A 81 10.58 -7.17 -6.27
N VAL A 82 11.73 -7.66 -5.82
CA VAL A 82 13.02 -7.30 -6.41
C VAL A 82 13.06 -7.71 -7.88
N LYS A 83 12.58 -8.93 -8.21
CA LYS A 83 12.47 -9.38 -9.60
C LYS A 83 11.56 -8.48 -10.43
N SER A 84 10.45 -7.99 -9.86
CA SER A 84 9.51 -7.13 -10.60
C SER A 84 10.03 -5.73 -10.88
N VAL A 85 11.04 -5.26 -10.13
CA VAL A 85 11.68 -3.95 -10.37
C VAL A 85 12.90 -4.08 -11.29
N MET A 86 13.66 -5.17 -11.18
CA MET A 86 14.89 -5.37 -11.98
C MET A 86 14.63 -5.62 -13.47
N HIS A 87 13.42 -6.02 -13.85
CA HIS A 87 13.05 -6.33 -15.23
C HIS A 87 12.05 -5.32 -15.83
N ARG A 88 11.89 -4.15 -15.21
CA ARG A 88 11.13 -3.03 -15.79
C ARG A 88 12.02 -2.12 -16.62
#